data_AF-A0A445MSX4-F1
#
_entry.id   AF-A0A445MSX4-F1
#
_cell.length_a   1.000
_cell.length_b   1.000
_cell.length_c   1.000
_cell.angle_alpha   90.00
_cell.angle_beta   90.00
_cell.angle_gamma   90.00
#
_symmetry.space_group_name_H-M   'P 1'
#
loop_
_entity.id
_entity.type
_entity.pdbx_description
1 polymer ?
#
loop_
_entity_poly.entity_id
_entity_poly.type
_entity_poly.pdbx_seq_one_letter_code
_entity_poly.pdbx_strand_id
1 'polypeptide(L)'
;MIITSRHDLAWRIRAVFDGKLPPREYLTPDIRRKNPGWGDEIFNRTIEKMEFFLPTGHRIVLAGMEQYNFFVEAAQSTQSRSGTQILAFWLCGKLPGEDIVEMWRVGNGKKVIRDQKPWRSEWGGGPTRGWKKGLPGRPVSTIVR
;
A
#
# COMPACT_ATOMS: atom_id res chain seq x y z
N MET A 1 12.12 10.54 22.26
CA MET A 1 11.97 10.63 20.80
C MET A 1 12.83 9.55 20.19
N ILE A 2 12.26 8.43 19.73
CA ILE A 2 13.04 7.33 19.16
C ILE A 2 13.37 7.71 17.71
N ILE A 3 14.64 8.00 17.44
CA ILE A 3 15.15 8.20 16.08
C ILE A 3 15.30 6.82 15.48
N THR A 4 14.24 6.30 14.88
CA THR A 4 14.31 5.08 14.08
C THR A 4 15.11 5.38 12.82
N SER A 5 16.12 4.56 12.52
CA SER A 5 16.90 4.71 11.30
C SER A 5 15.96 4.54 10.09
N ARG A 6 16.19 5.27 8.99
CA ARG A 6 15.33 5.14 7.78
C ARG A 6 15.31 3.72 7.21
N HIS A 7 16.35 2.92 7.48
CA HIS A 7 16.38 1.51 7.12
C HIS A 7 15.46 0.64 7.98
N ASP A 8 15.14 1.06 9.21
CA ASP A 8 14.26 0.32 10.14
C ASP A 8 12.79 0.34 9.68
N LEU A 9 12.45 1.29 8.80
CA LEU A 9 11.11 1.43 8.24
C LEU A 9 10.92 0.61 6.96
N ALA A 10 11.98 0.07 6.35
CA ALA A 10 11.87 -0.66 5.10
C ALA A 10 10.80 -1.77 5.18
N TRP A 11 10.03 -1.92 4.10
CA TRP A 11 8.94 -2.89 3.98
C TRP A 11 7.77 -2.67 4.94
N ARG A 12 7.58 -1.43 5.37
CA ARG A 12 6.39 -1.02 6.13
C ARG A 12 5.52 -0.10 5.30
N ILE A 13 4.25 -0.07 5.66
CA ILE A 13 3.25 0.85 5.15
C ILE A 13 2.91 1.81 6.27
N ARG A 14 2.83 3.11 5.95
CA ARG A 14 2.26 4.11 6.84
C ARG A 14 1.01 4.70 6.18
N ALA A 15 -0.14 4.59 6.83
CA ALA A 15 -1.31 5.40 6.52
C ALA A 15 -1.33 6.59 7.49
N VAL A 16 -1.45 7.80 6.97
CA VAL A 16 -1.65 9.01 7.78
C VAL A 16 -3.11 9.42 7.66
N PHE A 17 -3.76 9.63 8.79
CA PHE A 17 -5.18 9.96 8.84
C PHE A 17 -5.40 11.47 8.85
N ASP A 18 -6.48 11.91 8.20
CA ASP A 18 -6.92 13.30 8.19
C ASP A 18 -7.28 13.80 9.59
N GLY A 19 -7.00 15.07 9.87
CA GLY A 19 -7.29 15.73 11.14
C GLY A 19 -6.18 15.61 12.20
N LYS A 20 -6.46 16.11 13.41
CA LYS A 20 -5.46 16.24 14.49
C LYS A 20 -5.59 15.19 15.60
N LEU A 21 -6.66 14.40 15.61
CA LEU A 21 -6.90 13.42 16.66
C LEU A 21 -5.89 12.26 16.60
N PRO A 22 -5.43 11.72 17.74
CA PRO A 22 -4.65 10.49 17.77
C PRO A 22 -5.54 9.23 17.58
N PRO A 23 -5.00 8.11 17.06
CA PRO A 23 -3.68 8.01 16.43
C PRO A 23 -3.67 8.74 15.08
N ARG A 24 -2.60 9.49 14.81
CA ARG A 24 -2.42 10.26 13.56
C ARG A 24 -1.97 9.38 12.39
N GLU A 25 -1.36 8.24 12.72
CA GLU A 25 -0.83 7.32 11.74
C GLU A 25 -1.06 5.86 12.17
N TYR A 26 -1.17 5.00 11.17
CA TYR A 26 -1.10 3.56 11.29
C TYR A 26 0.16 3.08 10.58
N LEU A 27 1.07 2.45 11.31
CA LEU A 27 2.33 1.92 10.79
C LEU A 27 2.34 0.40 10.91
N THR A 28 2.51 -0.30 9.80
CA THR A 28 2.56 -1.77 9.81
C THR A 28 3.88 -2.30 10.40
N PRO A 29 3.92 -3.58 10.83
CA PRO A 29 5.18 -4.30 10.92
C PRO A 29 5.85 -4.45 9.54
N ASP A 30 7.06 -5.01 9.50
CA ASP A 30 7.67 -5.47 8.24
C ASP A 30 6.76 -6.53 7.61
N ILE A 31 6.12 -6.16 6.51
CA ILE A 31 5.05 -6.92 5.85
C ILE A 31 5.55 -8.20 5.17
N ARG A 32 6.87 -8.37 5.05
CA ARG A 32 7.47 -9.64 4.60
C ARG A 32 7.41 -10.72 5.67
N ARG A 33 7.21 -10.32 6.93
CA ARG A 33 7.39 -11.18 8.11
C ARG A 33 6.13 -11.33 8.95
N LYS A 34 5.22 -10.37 8.91
CA LYS A 34 4.00 -10.35 9.73
C LYS A 34 2.81 -9.82 8.94
N ASN A 35 1.61 -10.23 9.36
CA ASN A 35 0.36 -9.69 8.81
C ASN A 35 0.36 -8.15 8.97
N PRO A 36 0.18 -7.38 7.88
CA PRO A 36 0.08 -5.92 7.93
C PRO A 36 -1.19 -5.40 8.60
N GLY A 37 -2.16 -6.25 8.91
CA GLY A 37 -3.45 -5.87 9.51
C GLY A 37 -4.36 -5.06 8.57
N TRP A 38 -3.97 -4.81 7.32
CA TRP A 38 -4.71 -3.93 6.41
C TRP A 38 -6.15 -4.41 6.16
N GLY A 39 -6.34 -5.72 5.97
CA GLY A 39 -7.67 -6.32 5.78
C GLY A 39 -8.50 -6.31 7.06
N ASP A 40 -7.84 -6.44 8.21
CA ASP A 40 -8.47 -6.68 9.52
C ASP A 40 -8.80 -5.37 10.26
N GLU A 41 -7.99 -4.34 10.07
CA GLU A 41 -8.07 -3.08 10.81
C GLU A 41 -9.19 -2.19 10.27
N ILE A 42 -10.05 -1.69 11.16
CA ILE A 42 -11.16 -0.80 10.79
C ILE A 42 -10.67 0.64 10.87
N PHE A 43 -10.43 1.26 9.71
CA PHE A 43 -10.09 2.68 9.64
C PHE A 43 -11.37 3.52 9.70
N ASN A 44 -11.67 4.05 10.88
CA ASN A 44 -12.79 4.96 11.10
C ASN A 44 -12.53 6.39 10.61
N ARG A 45 -11.37 6.65 10.01
CA ARG A 45 -10.95 7.96 9.50
C ARG A 45 -10.48 7.85 8.06
N THR A 46 -10.66 8.93 7.32
CA THR A 46 -10.13 9.08 5.97
C THR A 46 -8.59 9.12 6.01
N ILE A 47 -7.97 8.44 5.06
CA ILE A 47 -6.53 8.46 4.86
C ILE A 47 -6.18 9.72 4.06
N GLU A 48 -5.32 10.57 4.60
CA GLU A 48 -4.74 11.72 3.91
C GLU A 48 -3.66 11.27 2.90
N LYS A 49 -2.81 10.33 3.33
CA LYS A 49 -1.78 9.74 2.49
C LYS A 49 -1.38 8.33 2.94
N MET A 50 -0.93 7.53 1.99
CA MET A 50 -0.32 6.22 2.20
C MET A 50 1.13 6.25 1.71
N GLU A 51 2.04 5.71 2.53
CA GLU A 51 3.46 5.63 2.23
C GLU A 51 3.93 4.16 2.28
N PHE A 52 4.82 3.77 1.36
CA PHE A 52 5.54 2.48 1.41
C PHE A 52 7.03 2.72 1.46
N PHE A 53 7.69 2.22 2.48
CA PHE A 53 9.14 2.40 2.65
C PHE A 53 9.91 1.31 1.90
N LEU A 54 10.75 1.75 0.96
CA LEU A 54 11.61 0.88 0.17
C LEU A 54 12.94 0.65 0.91
N PRO A 55 13.59 -0.52 0.73
CA PRO A 55 14.89 -0.80 1.35
C PRO A 55 16.01 0.13 0.89
N THR A 56 15.82 0.85 -0.22
CA THR A 56 16.75 1.84 -0.77
C THR A 56 16.71 3.19 -0.03
N GLY A 57 15.92 3.31 1.05
CA GLY A 57 15.70 4.56 1.79
C GLY A 57 14.68 5.50 1.14
N HIS A 58 14.16 5.15 -0.04
CA HIS A 58 13.08 5.86 -0.70
C HIS A 58 11.72 5.42 -0.16
N ARG A 59 10.65 6.16 -0.47
CA ARG A 59 9.28 5.73 -0.23
C ARG A 59 8.36 6.08 -1.39
N ILE A 60 7.41 5.19 -1.67
CA ILE A 60 6.28 5.49 -2.56
C ILE A 60 5.26 6.27 -1.75
N VAL A 61 4.71 7.33 -2.32
CA VAL A 61 3.68 8.18 -1.69
C VAL A 61 2.45 8.24 -2.58
N LEU A 62 1.31 7.84 -2.03
CA LEU A 62 -0.01 8.06 -2.59
C LEU A 62 -0.78 9.06 -1.70
N ALA A 63 -1.27 10.17 -2.23
CA ALA A 63 -2.06 11.17 -1.50
C ALA A 63 -3.19 11.74 -2.36
N GLY A 64 -4.24 12.30 -1.74
CA GLY A 64 -5.36 12.92 -2.45
C GLY A 64 -6.26 11.95 -3.22
N MET A 65 -6.27 10.66 -2.84
CA MET A 65 -7.04 9.61 -3.51
C MET A 65 -8.41 9.44 -2.83
N GLU A 66 -9.40 8.93 -3.57
CA GLU A 66 -10.71 8.60 -3.02
C GLU A 66 -10.67 7.42 -2.06
N GLN A 67 -9.89 6.41 -2.42
CA GLN A 67 -9.73 5.20 -1.65
C GLN A 67 -8.31 4.67 -1.83
N TYR A 68 -7.82 3.99 -0.80
CA TYR A 68 -6.52 3.33 -0.80
C TYR A 68 -6.70 1.85 -0.59
N ASN A 69 -5.86 1.06 -1.24
CA ASN A 69 -5.79 -0.37 -0.99
C ASN A 69 -4.35 -0.85 -0.95
N PHE A 70 -4.16 -1.95 -0.22
CA PHE A 70 -2.93 -2.70 -0.17
C PHE A 70 -3.25 -4.19 -0.23
N PHE A 71 -2.53 -4.92 -1.07
CA PHE A 71 -2.61 -6.37 -1.09
C PHE A 71 -1.27 -7.02 -1.45
N VAL A 72 -1.17 -8.30 -1.11
CA VAL A 72 0.02 -9.12 -1.37
C VAL A 72 -0.28 -10.08 -2.51
N GLU A 73 0.53 -10.03 -3.55
CA GLU A 73 0.57 -11.04 -4.60
C GLU A 73 1.43 -12.19 -4.10
N ALA A 74 0.84 -13.38 -3.99
CA ALA A 74 1.53 -14.57 -3.53
C ALA A 74 1.10 -15.80 -4.34
N ALA A 75 2.01 -16.76 -4.47
CA ALA A 75 1.76 -18.01 -5.16
C ALA A 75 2.20 -19.20 -4.30
N GLN A 76 1.46 -20.29 -4.41
CA GLN A 76 1.83 -21.57 -3.82
C GLN A 76 1.82 -22.62 -4.93
N SER A 77 2.93 -23.33 -5.10
CA SER A 77 2.95 -24.49 -5.99
C SER A 77 2.11 -25.61 -5.37
N THR A 78 1.24 -26.22 -6.18
CA THR A 78 0.41 -27.36 -5.78
C THR A 78 1.23 -28.64 -5.56
N GLN A 79 2.46 -28.69 -6.08
CA GLN A 79 3.34 -29.85 -6.00
C GLN A 79 4.45 -29.70 -4.94
N SER A 80 4.67 -28.49 -4.41
CA SER A 80 5.76 -28.21 -3.48
C SER A 80 5.26 -28.05 -2.04
N ARG A 81 6.03 -28.61 -1.09
CA ARG A 81 5.81 -28.35 0.35
C ARG A 81 6.36 -26.99 0.80
N SER A 82 6.97 -26.20 -0.09
CA SER A 82 7.66 -24.94 0.23
C SER A 82 6.75 -23.78 0.69
N GLY A 83 5.46 -24.02 0.88
CA GLY A 83 4.50 -23.01 1.32
C GLY A 83 4.27 -21.87 0.31
N THR A 84 3.49 -20.89 0.74
CA THR A 84 3.15 -19.70 -0.04
C THR A 84 4.34 -18.76 -0.16
N GLN A 85 4.70 -18.40 -1.39
CA GLN A 85 5.75 -17.44 -1.70
C GLN A 85 5.16 -16.08 -2.04
N ILE A 86 5.67 -15.04 -1.40
CA ILE A 86 5.33 -13.66 -1.76
C ILE A 86 6.05 -13.30 -3.06
N LEU A 87 5.30 -12.81 -4.04
CA LEU A 87 5.80 -12.35 -5.33
C LEU A 87 5.95 -10.83 -5.35
N ALA A 88 4.93 -10.12 -4.87
CA ALA A 88 4.93 -8.67 -4.81
C ALA A 88 3.95 -8.08 -3.78
N PHE A 89 4.16 -6.81 -3.52
CA PHE A 89 3.30 -5.93 -2.75
C PHE A 89 2.69 -4.90 -3.67
N TRP A 90 1.40 -4.68 -3.53
CA TRP A 90 0.65 -3.75 -4.35
C TRP A 90 0.08 -2.61 -3.50
N LEU A 91 0.37 -1.38 -3.90
CA LEU A 91 -0.20 -0.17 -3.31
C LEU A 91 -1.08 0.51 -4.34
N CYS A 92 -2.31 0.78 -3.96
CA CYS A 92 -3.32 1.26 -4.89
C CYS A 92 -3.99 2.52 -4.36
N GLY A 93 -4.35 3.42 -5.27
CA GLY A 93 -5.15 4.61 -4.99
C GLY A 93 -6.19 4.82 -6.09
N LYS A 94 -7.47 4.89 -5.74
CA LYS A 94 -8.52 5.29 -6.70
C LYS A 94 -8.45 6.79 -6.94
N LEU A 95 -8.30 7.19 -8.20
CA LEU A 95 -8.25 8.60 -8.58
C LEU A 95 -9.59 9.31 -8.31
N PRO A 96 -9.58 10.59 -7.90
CA PRO A 96 -10.78 11.33 -7.57
C PRO A 96 -11.60 11.67 -8.83
N GLY A 97 -12.88 11.32 -8.82
CA GLY A 97 -13.79 11.55 -9.94
C GLY A 97 -13.58 10.63 -11.14
N GLU A 98 -12.66 9.67 -11.06
CA GLU A 98 -12.29 8.79 -12.17
C GLU A 98 -12.46 7.31 -11.78
N ASP A 99 -12.84 6.48 -12.75
CA ASP A 99 -12.86 5.02 -12.63
C ASP A 99 -11.49 4.40 -12.95
N ILE A 100 -10.45 5.02 -12.40
CA ILE A 100 -9.05 4.61 -12.57
C ILE A 100 -8.40 4.39 -11.21
N VAL A 101 -7.60 3.33 -11.13
CA VAL A 101 -6.73 3.01 -10.01
C VAL A 101 -5.29 3.18 -10.42
N GLU A 102 -4.60 4.02 -9.66
CA GLU A 102 -3.16 4.18 -9.67
C GLU A 102 -2.54 3.05 -8.83
N MET A 103 -1.61 2.28 -9.40
CA MET A 103 -1.05 1.08 -8.78
C MET A 103 0.48 1.10 -8.78
N TRP A 104 1.07 0.72 -7.64
CA TRP A 104 2.49 0.46 -7.52
C TRP A 104 2.74 -0.98 -7.12
N ARG A 105 3.57 -1.67 -7.92
CA ARG A 105 4.06 -3.01 -7.63
C ARG A 105 5.48 -2.96 -7.10
N VAL A 106 5.73 -3.67 -5.99
CA VAL A 106 7.07 -3.87 -5.41
C VAL A 106 7.30 -5.37 -5.24
N GLY A 107 8.15 -6.00 -6.05
CA GLY A 107 8.34 -7.46 -6.05
C GLY A 107 9.79 -7.95 -6.19
N ASN A 108 9.96 -9.27 -6.04
CA ASN A 108 11.26 -10.00 -6.00
C ASN A 108 12.24 -9.53 -7.10
N GLY A 109 13.23 -8.71 -6.73
CA GLY A 109 14.39 -8.38 -7.58
C GLY A 109 14.71 -6.90 -7.84
N LYS A 110 14.07 -5.92 -7.16
CA LYS A 110 14.32 -4.44 -7.19
C LYS A 110 13.44 -3.60 -8.14
N LYS A 111 12.59 -4.20 -8.97
CA LYS A 111 11.75 -3.41 -9.90
C LYS A 111 10.52 -2.88 -9.18
N VAL A 112 10.45 -1.57 -9.04
CA VAL A 112 9.23 -0.83 -8.68
C VAL A 112 8.53 -0.46 -9.97
N ILE A 113 7.27 -0.87 -10.14
CA ILE A 113 6.49 -0.63 -11.36
C ILE A 113 5.29 0.24 -10.97
N ARG A 114 5.04 1.26 -11.79
CA ARG A 114 3.82 2.07 -11.75
C ARG A 114 2.90 1.61 -12.87
N ASP A 115 1.62 1.46 -12.58
CA ASP A 115 0.59 1.02 -13.52
C ASP A 115 -0.74 1.74 -13.24
N GLN A 116 -1.66 1.69 -14.20
CA GLN A 116 -3.04 2.13 -14.04
C GLN A 116 -3.99 1.05 -14.53
N LYS A 117 -5.10 0.87 -13.80
CA LYS A 117 -6.14 -0.10 -14.13
C LYS A 117 -7.53 0.52 -13.96
N PRO A 118 -8.54 0.05 -14.70
CA PRO A 118 -9.92 0.43 -14.43
C PRO A 118 -10.34 0.02 -13.01
N TRP A 119 -11.16 0.86 -12.37
CA TRP A 119 -11.79 0.54 -11.11
C TRP A 119 -12.65 -0.72 -11.24
N ARG A 120 -12.59 -1.59 -10.22
CA ARG A 120 -13.18 -2.93 -10.16
C ARG A 120 -12.57 -3.97 -11.10
N SER A 121 -11.43 -3.67 -11.71
CA SER A 121 -10.69 -4.58 -12.60
C SER A 121 -9.18 -4.52 -12.34
N GLU A 122 -8.77 -4.28 -11.09
CA GLU A 122 -7.37 -4.00 -10.76
C GLU A 122 -6.47 -5.24 -10.82
N TRP A 123 -7.02 -6.43 -10.55
CA TRP A 123 -6.24 -7.66 -10.44
C TRP A 123 -6.92 -8.84 -11.13
N GLY A 124 -6.24 -9.46 -12.09
CA GLY A 124 -6.81 -10.60 -12.83
C GLY A 124 -8.12 -10.30 -13.57
N GLY A 125 -8.40 -9.03 -13.86
CA GLY A 125 -9.65 -8.58 -14.46
C GLY A 125 -10.82 -8.42 -13.49
N GLY A 126 -10.60 -8.52 -12.18
CA GLY A 126 -11.63 -8.37 -11.15
C GLY A 126 -11.29 -7.37 -10.05
N PRO A 127 -12.25 -7.09 -9.15
CA PRO A 127 -12.10 -6.11 -8.09
C PRO A 127 -11.26 -6.67 -6.94
N THR A 128 -10.34 -5.85 -6.46
CA THR A 128 -9.63 -6.11 -5.20
C THR A 128 -10.48 -5.70 -4.00
N ARG A 129 -10.25 -6.34 -2.85
CA ARG A 129 -10.91 -6.02 -1.56
C ARG A 129 -9.97 -5.27 -0.64
N GLY A 130 -10.49 -4.70 0.45
CA GLY A 130 -9.68 -4.03 1.47
C GLY A 130 -9.54 -2.51 1.28
N TRP A 131 -10.34 -1.93 0.38
CA TRP A 131 -10.38 -0.49 0.14
C TRP A 131 -10.75 0.29 1.40
N LYS A 132 -9.92 1.28 1.73
CA LYS A 132 -10.12 2.21 2.86
C LYS A 132 -10.39 3.60 2.30
N LYS A 133 -11.29 4.36 2.94
CA LYS A 133 -11.64 5.71 2.49
C LYS A 133 -10.43 6.64 2.56
N GLY A 134 -10.19 7.38 1.48
CA GLY A 134 -9.21 8.45 1.41
C GLY A 134 -9.84 9.82 1.62
N LEU A 135 -8.98 10.84 1.72
CA LEU A 135 -9.33 12.24 1.63
C LEU A 135 -9.04 12.71 0.19
N PRO A 136 -10.05 12.80 -0.68
CA PRO A 136 -9.85 13.23 -2.07
C PRO A 136 -9.25 14.64 -2.12
N GLY A 137 -8.31 14.83 -3.03
CA GLY A 137 -7.65 16.12 -3.22
C GLY A 137 -6.86 16.11 -4.52
N ARG A 138 -5.80 16.92 -4.60
CA ARG A 138 -4.86 16.84 -5.73
C ARG A 138 -4.10 15.51 -5.66
N PRO A 139 -4.22 14.61 -6.65
CA PRO A 139 -3.56 13.30 -6.58
C PRO A 139 -2.05 13.43 -6.56
N VAL A 140 -1.40 12.69 -5.67
CA VAL A 140 0.05 12.50 -5.63
C VAL A 140 0.32 11.02 -5.77
N SER A 141 1.15 10.65 -6.74
CA SER A 141 1.65 9.28 -6.94
C SER A 141 3.10 9.35 -7.39
N THR A 142 4.03 9.14 -6.47
CA THR A 142 5.46 9.36 -6.74
C THR A 142 6.37 8.59 -5.78
N ILE A 143 7.65 8.53 -6.11
CA ILE A 143 8.72 8.05 -5.24
C ILE A 143 9.48 9.27 -4.71
N VAL A 144 9.67 9.34 -3.40
CA VAL A 144 10.47 10.38 -2.73
C VAL A 144 11.59 9.77 -1.89
N ARG A 145 12.59 10.57 -1.53
CA ARG A 145 13.69 10.18 -0.65
C ARG A 145 13.40 10.43 0.83
#